data_AF-A7I2H3-F1
#
_entry.id   AF-A7I2H3-F1
#
_cell.length_a   1.000
_cell.length_b   1.000
_cell.length_c   1.000
_cell.angle_alpha   90.00
_cell.angle_beta   90.00
_cell.angle_gamma   90.00
#
_symmetry.space_group_name_H-M   'P 1'
#
loop_
_entity.id
_entity.type
_entity.pdbx_description
1 polymer ?
#
loop_
_entity_poly.entity_id
_entity_poly.type
_entity_poly.pdbx_seq_one_letter_code
_entity_poly.pdbx_strand_id
1 'polypeptide(L)'
;MKNKFLNSLIIITLILVAFIVYNKFKLSQNSHFTVTADTVIKPGSGISKYVTQEEVDSFSFRYWDIDYNSKPNVVEEPLKDIELKKLLKSKNTNKILSFMKDNNISIDYRLYGGVTPLMYASFWGDENTTKELINLGADIRAKDEQGLNPFAYALSMNSIGVVKILLNNGIKFEEAKVIQYYLTNLPNYYNIEKLIVDGDNVNIIYKDIEFNHNHSKPAVYVFDYLVYSNSYELAKMAFRDGYKPYTYNYINEYDQVEVGNSISDIFTKEDIDDHMILAKQSKRDMFDYNLSMDELKYNHSLYKPLEDIPNHEPMLNLLLDHNVSGQPSEELLKKEYERCYENRVNFIKDDYDLYYGNFMAIERLKQYRKEESKAIPISEKEYNRFRPKTLKAYNEFCLDENSTFKSTKEFINYKNWMNKTKEVNGFIYYNRDNPNKVIYLDKDKSKN
;
A
#
# COMPACT_ATOMS: atom_id res chain seq x y z
N MET A 1 -19.57 33.03 -75.28
CA MET A 1 -19.46 31.66 -74.69
C MET A 1 -18.39 31.52 -73.60
N LYS A 2 -17.29 32.29 -73.60
CA LYS A 2 -16.21 32.17 -72.59
C LYS A 2 -16.63 32.42 -71.12
N ASN A 3 -17.48 33.41 -70.84
CA ASN A 3 -17.88 33.73 -69.45
C ASN A 3 -18.80 32.70 -68.77
N LYS A 4 -19.65 31.99 -69.52
CA LYS A 4 -20.50 30.93 -68.94
C LYS A 4 -19.68 29.71 -68.53
N PHE A 5 -18.68 29.34 -69.34
CA PHE A 5 -17.82 28.21 -69.05
C PHE A 5 -16.90 28.47 -67.84
N LEU A 6 -16.37 29.69 -67.73
CA LEU A 6 -15.55 30.10 -66.59
C LEU A 6 -16.37 30.12 -65.28
N ASN A 7 -17.60 30.64 -65.33
CA ASN A 7 -18.49 30.65 -64.16
C ASN A 7 -18.91 29.24 -63.74
N SER A 8 -19.21 28.34 -64.69
CA SER A 8 -19.50 26.94 -64.38
C SER A 8 -18.30 26.20 -63.79
N LEU A 9 -17.09 26.46 -64.28
CA LEU A 9 -15.88 25.86 -63.72
C LEU A 9 -15.65 26.34 -62.27
N ILE A 10 -15.80 27.64 -62.01
CA ILE A 10 -15.66 28.22 -60.66
C ILE A 10 -16.67 27.60 -59.69
N ILE A 11 -17.93 27.42 -60.10
CA ILE A 11 -18.97 26.81 -59.27
C ILE A 11 -18.65 25.34 -58.95
N ILE A 12 -18.21 24.57 -59.95
CA ILE A 12 -17.84 23.16 -59.75
C ILE A 12 -16.63 23.05 -58.79
N THR A 13 -15.63 23.91 -58.96
CA THR A 13 -14.46 23.94 -58.07
C THR A 13 -14.86 24.35 -56.65
N LEU A 14 -15.77 25.31 -56.48
CA LEU A 14 -16.28 25.70 -55.16
C LEU A 14 -17.08 24.57 -54.50
N ILE A 15 -17.88 23.81 -55.26
CA ILE A 15 -18.61 22.64 -54.74
C ILE A 15 -17.63 21.53 -54.34
N LEU A 16 -16.60 21.25 -55.14
CA LEU A 16 -15.56 20.28 -54.81
C LEU A 16 -14.77 20.68 -53.57
N VAL A 17 -14.38 21.96 -53.47
CA VAL A 17 -13.70 22.49 -52.29
C VAL A 17 -14.62 22.41 -51.07
N ALA A 18 -15.89 22.80 -51.19
CA ALA A 18 -16.87 22.69 -50.10
C ALA A 18 -17.09 21.23 -49.68
N PHE A 19 -17.09 20.27 -50.61
CA PHE A 19 -17.20 18.84 -50.32
C PHE A 19 -15.94 18.28 -49.63
N ILE A 20 -14.75 18.70 -50.06
CA ILE A 20 -13.48 18.35 -49.42
C ILE A 20 -13.39 18.96 -48.02
N VAL A 21 -13.76 20.24 -47.86
CA VAL A 21 -13.81 20.91 -46.55
C VAL A 21 -14.86 20.27 -45.66
N TYR A 22 -16.06 19.97 -46.15
CA TYR A 22 -17.11 19.28 -45.39
C TYR A 22 -16.68 17.89 -44.94
N ASN A 23 -16.05 17.10 -45.81
CA ASN A 23 -15.53 15.79 -45.44
C ASN A 23 -14.35 15.88 -44.46
N LYS A 24 -13.46 16.87 -44.64
CA LYS A 24 -12.36 17.13 -43.70
C LYS A 24 -12.88 17.60 -42.34
N PHE A 25 -13.95 18.40 -42.32
CA PHE A 25 -14.62 18.88 -41.10
C PHE A 25 -15.43 17.76 -40.41
N LYS A 26 -16.03 16.85 -41.18
CA LYS A 26 -16.70 15.64 -40.67
C LYS A 26 -15.70 14.63 -40.11
N LEU A 27 -14.52 14.51 -40.72
CA LEU A 27 -13.40 13.71 -40.22
C LEU A 27 -12.69 14.38 -39.02
N SER A 28 -12.73 15.71 -38.91
CA SER A 28 -12.12 16.47 -37.79
C SER A 28 -13.07 16.69 -36.61
N GLN A 29 -14.28 16.14 -36.61
CA GLN A 29 -15.01 15.98 -35.36
C GLN A 29 -14.31 14.89 -34.58
N ASN A 30 -13.35 15.30 -33.74
CA ASN A 30 -12.72 14.44 -32.75
C ASN A 30 -13.83 13.78 -31.94
N SER A 31 -14.16 12.54 -32.31
CA SER A 31 -15.05 11.71 -31.53
C SER A 31 -14.22 11.26 -30.35
N HIS A 32 -14.32 11.98 -29.25
CA HIS A 32 -13.75 11.53 -28.00
C HIS A 32 -14.62 10.37 -27.52
N PHE A 33 -14.08 9.16 -27.64
CA PHE A 33 -14.65 7.99 -26.99
C PHE A 33 -14.10 7.96 -25.57
N THR A 34 -14.97 8.17 -24.59
CA THR A 34 -14.64 7.82 -23.21
C THR A 34 -14.89 6.33 -23.07
N VAL A 35 -13.82 5.57 -22.83
CA VAL A 35 -13.90 4.15 -22.55
C VAL A 35 -13.84 3.98 -21.05
N THR A 36 -14.89 3.41 -20.47
CA THR A 36 -15.05 3.10 -19.06
C THR A 36 -15.12 1.58 -18.88
N ALA A 37 -15.00 1.12 -17.63
CA ALA A 37 -15.09 -0.31 -17.31
C ALA A 37 -16.40 -0.99 -17.77
N ASP A 38 -17.46 -0.23 -18.01
CA ASP A 38 -18.77 -0.70 -18.47
C ASP A 38 -19.01 -0.48 -19.97
N THR A 39 -17.99 -0.06 -20.73
CA THR A 39 -18.16 0.24 -22.16
C THR A 39 -18.38 -1.03 -22.99
N VAL A 40 -19.56 -1.16 -23.60
CA VAL A 40 -19.89 -2.27 -24.50
C VAL A 40 -19.53 -1.92 -25.95
N ILE A 41 -18.60 -2.65 -26.52
CA ILE A 41 -18.12 -2.51 -27.90
C ILE A 41 -19.01 -3.31 -28.84
N LYS A 42 -19.99 -2.63 -29.44
CA LYS A 42 -20.82 -3.24 -30.49
C LYS A 42 -20.02 -3.43 -31.78
N PRO A 43 -20.02 -4.62 -32.41
CA PRO A 43 -19.34 -4.83 -33.69
C PRO A 43 -19.81 -3.83 -34.76
N GLY A 44 -18.86 -3.15 -35.42
CA GLY A 44 -19.12 -2.15 -36.44
C GLY A 44 -19.44 -0.75 -35.92
N SER A 45 -19.48 -0.53 -34.60
CA SER A 45 -19.56 0.80 -34.00
C SER A 45 -18.30 1.63 -34.24
N GLY A 46 -18.41 2.96 -34.17
CA GLY A 46 -17.25 3.85 -34.33
C GLY A 46 -16.10 3.55 -33.36
N ILE A 47 -16.43 3.15 -32.12
CA ILE A 47 -15.47 2.81 -31.07
C ILE A 47 -14.79 1.44 -31.30
N SER A 48 -15.47 0.48 -31.94
CA SER A 48 -14.92 -0.87 -32.24
C SER A 48 -13.73 -0.90 -33.22
N LYS A 49 -13.36 0.25 -33.78
CA LYS A 49 -12.16 0.40 -34.62
C LYS A 49 -10.88 0.66 -33.81
N TYR A 50 -11.03 1.04 -32.54
CA TYR A 50 -9.94 1.55 -31.71
C TYR A 50 -9.73 0.74 -30.44
N VAL A 51 -10.78 0.10 -29.93
CA VAL A 51 -10.70 -0.77 -28.76
C VAL A 51 -11.61 -1.97 -28.99
N THR A 52 -11.11 -3.16 -28.67
CA THR A 52 -11.85 -4.42 -28.69
C THR A 52 -12.62 -4.60 -27.38
N GLN A 53 -13.66 -5.44 -27.38
CA GLN A 53 -14.32 -5.80 -26.13
C GLN A 53 -13.32 -6.46 -25.16
N GLU A 54 -12.39 -7.27 -25.67
CA GLU A 54 -11.32 -7.90 -24.88
C GLU A 54 -10.38 -6.87 -24.24
N GLU A 55 -9.99 -5.81 -24.96
CA GLU A 55 -9.20 -4.71 -24.40
C GLU A 55 -9.98 -3.91 -23.36
N VAL A 56 -11.28 -3.66 -23.59
CA VAL A 56 -12.14 -3.02 -22.57
C VAL A 56 -12.18 -3.89 -21.32
N ASP A 57 -12.59 -5.15 -21.49
CA ASP A 57 -12.69 -6.15 -20.43
C ASP A 57 -11.36 -6.25 -19.64
N SER A 58 -10.22 -6.21 -20.32
CA SER A 58 -8.89 -6.28 -19.68
C SER A 58 -8.60 -5.19 -18.65
N PHE A 59 -9.24 -4.00 -18.75
CA PHE A 59 -9.16 -2.96 -17.70
C PHE A 59 -10.48 -2.74 -16.95
N SER A 60 -11.59 -3.30 -17.43
CA SER A 60 -12.89 -3.31 -16.76
C SER A 60 -12.93 -4.25 -15.55
N PHE A 61 -12.15 -5.33 -15.60
CA PHE A 61 -12.11 -6.36 -14.57
C PHE A 61 -11.25 -6.03 -13.36
N ARG A 62 -10.86 -4.78 -13.12
CA ARG A 62 -9.81 -4.50 -12.12
C ARG A 62 -10.18 -4.88 -10.68
N TYR A 63 -11.44 -5.20 -10.38
CA TYR A 63 -11.99 -5.06 -9.03
C TYR A 63 -12.76 -6.29 -8.57
N TRP A 64 -12.03 -7.41 -8.54
CA TRP A 64 -12.49 -8.74 -8.09
C TRP A 64 -12.37 -8.90 -6.57
N ASP A 65 -13.48 -9.16 -5.87
CA ASP A 65 -13.46 -9.79 -4.55
C ASP A 65 -13.85 -11.26 -4.75
N ILE A 66 -13.17 -12.19 -4.06
CA ILE A 66 -13.50 -13.61 -4.16
C ILE A 66 -14.99 -13.87 -3.85
N ASP A 67 -15.59 -13.07 -2.97
CA ASP A 67 -17.00 -13.07 -2.58
C ASP A 67 -17.87 -12.06 -3.32
N TYR A 68 -17.37 -11.46 -4.40
CA TYR A 68 -18.12 -10.49 -5.17
C TYR A 68 -19.42 -11.11 -5.69
N ASN A 69 -20.51 -10.69 -5.06
CA ASN A 69 -21.87 -10.88 -5.53
C ASN A 69 -22.22 -9.59 -6.27
N SER A 70 -22.37 -9.66 -7.58
CA SER A 70 -22.71 -8.53 -8.45
C SER A 70 -23.67 -7.52 -7.79
N LYS A 71 -23.27 -6.25 -7.65
CA LYS A 71 -24.24 -5.17 -7.33
C LYS A 71 -25.16 -4.87 -8.52
N PRO A 72 -26.17 -4.00 -8.35
CA PRO A 72 -27.58 -4.25 -8.12
C PRO A 72 -28.39 -4.53 -9.41
N ASN A 73 -27.76 -4.77 -10.57
CA ASN A 73 -28.48 -4.95 -11.83
C ASN A 73 -27.71 -5.89 -12.78
N VAL A 74 -28.22 -7.11 -12.94
CA VAL A 74 -27.94 -8.06 -14.05
C VAL A 74 -26.52 -8.67 -14.01
N VAL A 75 -26.28 -9.88 -13.51
CA VAL A 75 -26.81 -11.22 -13.84
C VAL A 75 -27.13 -11.98 -12.54
N GLU A 76 -28.26 -12.70 -12.46
CA GLU A 76 -28.50 -13.57 -11.29
C GLU A 76 -27.44 -14.68 -11.25
N GLU A 77 -26.59 -14.65 -10.22
CA GLU A 77 -25.63 -15.72 -9.95
C GLU A 77 -26.39 -17.06 -9.85
N PRO A 78 -25.93 -18.14 -10.51
CA PRO A 78 -26.61 -19.42 -10.45
C PRO A 78 -26.82 -19.86 -9.00
N LEU A 79 -28.04 -20.29 -8.64
CA LEU A 79 -28.35 -20.75 -7.27
C LEU A 79 -27.37 -21.80 -6.74
N LYS A 80 -26.84 -22.65 -7.63
CA LYS A 80 -25.80 -23.62 -7.30
C LYS A 80 -24.48 -22.98 -6.83
N ASP A 81 -24.09 -21.84 -7.41
CA ASP A 81 -22.86 -21.13 -7.09
C ASP A 81 -23.04 -20.41 -5.75
N ILE A 82 -24.19 -19.76 -5.53
CA ILE A 82 -24.57 -19.13 -4.26
C ILE A 82 -24.50 -20.15 -3.11
N GLU A 83 -25.12 -21.32 -3.28
CA GLU A 83 -25.13 -22.35 -2.23
C GLU A 83 -23.73 -22.98 -2.05
N LEU A 84 -22.98 -23.22 -3.14
CA LEU A 84 -21.62 -23.74 -3.05
C LEU A 84 -20.70 -22.76 -2.30
N LYS A 85 -20.74 -21.46 -2.61
CA LYS A 85 -19.99 -20.42 -1.90
C LYS A 85 -20.33 -20.41 -0.40
N LYS A 86 -21.62 -20.44 -0.05
CA LYS A 86 -22.07 -20.50 1.34
C LYS A 86 -21.55 -21.75 2.06
N LEU A 87 -21.55 -22.90 1.40
CA LEU A 87 -20.99 -24.13 1.95
C LEU A 87 -19.47 -24.04 2.12
N LEU A 88 -18.74 -23.49 1.14
CA LEU A 88 -17.30 -23.27 1.23
C LEU A 88 -16.94 -22.35 2.41
N LYS A 89 -17.69 -21.26 2.63
CA LYS A 89 -17.53 -20.39 3.81
C LYS A 89 -17.80 -21.10 5.12
N SER A 90 -18.69 -22.09 5.14
CA SER A 90 -19.01 -22.87 6.34
C SER A 90 -17.88 -23.79 6.79
N LYS A 91 -16.89 -24.05 5.92
CA LYS A 91 -15.76 -24.97 6.16
C LYS A 91 -16.17 -26.40 6.52
N ASN A 92 -17.39 -26.79 6.17
CA ASN A 92 -17.89 -28.14 6.41
C ASN A 92 -17.58 -29.02 5.20
N THR A 93 -16.38 -29.61 5.19
CA THR A 93 -15.86 -30.43 4.07
C THR A 93 -16.85 -31.50 3.62
N ASN A 94 -17.48 -32.22 4.55
CA ASN A 94 -18.45 -33.27 4.22
C ASN A 94 -19.67 -32.71 3.47
N LYS A 95 -20.22 -31.57 3.92
CA LYS A 95 -21.35 -30.93 3.23
C LYS A 95 -20.96 -30.38 1.88
N ILE A 96 -19.77 -29.80 1.75
CA ILE A 96 -19.23 -29.28 0.49
C ILE A 96 -19.12 -30.43 -0.52
N LEU A 97 -18.43 -31.51 -0.16
CA LEU A 97 -18.21 -32.65 -1.05
C LEU A 97 -19.50 -33.40 -1.41
N SER A 98 -20.42 -33.59 -0.45
CA SER A 98 -21.74 -34.17 -0.73
C SER A 98 -22.54 -33.29 -1.70
N PHE A 99 -22.58 -31.97 -1.47
CA PHE A 99 -23.28 -31.05 -2.37
C PHE A 99 -22.68 -31.07 -3.78
N MET A 100 -21.35 -31.05 -3.89
CA MET A 100 -20.67 -31.13 -5.18
C MET A 100 -21.01 -32.44 -5.91
N LYS A 101 -21.01 -33.57 -5.20
CA LYS A 101 -21.36 -34.88 -5.75
C LYS A 101 -22.83 -34.94 -6.20
N ASP A 102 -23.75 -34.54 -5.33
CA ASP A 102 -25.19 -34.62 -5.57
C ASP A 102 -25.65 -33.71 -6.73
N ASN A 103 -24.90 -32.64 -7.00
CA ASN A 103 -25.17 -31.70 -8.09
C ASN A 103 -24.23 -31.86 -9.29
N ASN A 104 -23.43 -32.93 -9.35
CA ASN A 104 -22.48 -33.21 -10.44
C ASN A 104 -21.52 -32.04 -10.75
N ILE A 105 -21.00 -31.41 -9.70
CA ILE A 105 -20.03 -30.31 -9.74
C ILE A 105 -18.62 -30.90 -9.71
N SER A 106 -17.78 -30.55 -10.68
CA SER A 106 -16.38 -30.98 -10.73
C SER A 106 -15.55 -30.36 -9.61
N ILE A 107 -14.45 -31.02 -9.22
CA ILE A 107 -13.53 -30.50 -8.18
C ILE A 107 -12.92 -29.15 -8.56
N ASP A 108 -12.58 -28.95 -9.84
CA ASP A 108 -12.10 -27.69 -10.41
C ASP A 108 -13.22 -26.84 -11.02
N TYR A 109 -14.45 -26.97 -10.50
CA TYR A 109 -15.55 -26.12 -10.95
C TYR A 109 -15.19 -24.64 -10.85
N ARG A 110 -15.54 -23.87 -11.88
CA ARG A 110 -15.25 -22.43 -11.96
C ARG A 110 -16.48 -21.67 -11.54
N LEU A 111 -16.43 -21.07 -10.36
CA LEU A 111 -17.37 -20.04 -9.93
C LEU A 111 -17.15 -18.77 -10.78
N TYR A 112 -17.98 -17.75 -10.54
CA TYR A 112 -17.78 -16.42 -11.13
C TYR A 112 -16.31 -15.99 -11.00
N GLY A 113 -15.78 -15.28 -12.01
CA GLY A 113 -14.37 -14.84 -12.08
C GLY A 113 -13.35 -15.96 -12.24
N GLY A 114 -13.78 -17.19 -12.52
CA GLY A 114 -12.88 -18.34 -12.66
C GLY A 114 -12.37 -18.91 -11.33
N VAL A 115 -12.93 -18.50 -10.19
CA VAL A 115 -12.50 -18.97 -8.87
C VAL A 115 -12.85 -20.44 -8.65
N THR A 116 -11.91 -21.25 -8.17
CA THR A 116 -12.14 -22.68 -7.86
C THR A 116 -12.49 -22.90 -6.39
N PRO A 117 -13.13 -24.05 -6.03
CA PRO A 117 -13.30 -24.46 -4.64
C PRO A 117 -12.00 -24.45 -3.82
N LEU A 118 -10.87 -24.81 -4.45
CA LEU A 118 -9.56 -24.81 -3.78
C LEU A 118 -9.06 -23.39 -3.47
N MET A 119 -9.30 -22.41 -4.36
CA MET A 119 -9.02 -20.99 -4.08
C MET A 119 -9.87 -20.47 -2.91
N TYR A 120 -11.15 -20.84 -2.87
CA TYR A 120 -12.05 -20.51 -1.76
C TYR A 120 -11.58 -21.10 -0.43
N ALA A 121 -11.25 -22.39 -0.41
CA ALA A 121 -10.70 -23.04 0.79
C ALA A 121 -9.38 -22.37 1.23
N SER A 122 -8.54 -21.97 0.28
CA SER A 122 -7.27 -21.28 0.54
C SER A 122 -7.47 -19.89 1.13
N PHE A 123 -8.40 -19.12 0.58
CA PHE A 123 -8.78 -17.81 1.08
C PHE A 123 -9.28 -17.88 2.53
N TRP A 124 -10.17 -18.81 2.83
CA TRP A 124 -10.72 -18.96 4.18
C TRP A 124 -9.78 -19.68 5.16
N GLY A 125 -8.60 -20.13 4.73
CA GLY A 125 -7.69 -20.91 5.57
C GLY A 125 -8.26 -22.26 6.02
N ASP A 126 -9.11 -22.87 5.20
CA ASP A 126 -9.72 -24.18 5.48
C ASP A 126 -8.76 -25.32 5.11
N GLU A 127 -7.91 -25.70 6.05
CA GLU A 127 -6.93 -26.77 5.88
C GLU A 127 -7.55 -28.13 5.52
N ASN A 128 -8.72 -28.46 6.08
CA ASN A 128 -9.32 -29.78 5.89
C ASN A 128 -9.91 -29.89 4.48
N THR A 129 -10.72 -28.92 4.08
CA THR A 129 -11.25 -28.88 2.71
C THR A 129 -10.13 -28.76 1.67
N THR A 130 -9.09 -27.97 1.95
CA THR A 130 -7.91 -27.87 1.07
C THR A 130 -7.27 -29.24 0.83
N LYS A 131 -6.98 -30.01 1.90
CA LYS A 131 -6.39 -31.36 1.78
C LYS A 131 -7.27 -32.29 0.97
N GLU A 132 -8.57 -32.33 1.25
CA GLU A 132 -9.49 -33.24 0.56
C GLU A 132 -9.67 -32.86 -0.91
N LEU A 133 -9.78 -31.58 -1.25
CA LEU A 133 -9.85 -31.15 -2.65
C LEU A 133 -8.59 -31.54 -3.43
N ILE A 134 -7.41 -31.36 -2.85
CA ILE A 134 -6.13 -31.78 -3.47
C ILE A 134 -6.08 -33.31 -3.62
N ASN A 135 -6.48 -34.08 -2.60
CA ASN A 135 -6.54 -35.55 -2.67
C ASN A 135 -7.48 -36.04 -3.78
N LEU A 136 -8.54 -35.29 -4.05
CA LEU A 136 -9.51 -35.55 -5.13
C LEU A 136 -9.05 -35.03 -6.50
N GLY A 137 -7.84 -34.47 -6.59
CA GLY A 137 -7.22 -34.05 -7.85
C GLY A 137 -7.47 -32.60 -8.26
N ALA A 138 -7.84 -31.72 -7.32
CA ALA A 138 -7.92 -30.28 -7.59
C ALA A 138 -6.59 -29.74 -8.13
N ASP A 139 -6.66 -28.91 -9.17
CA ASP A 139 -5.48 -28.26 -9.74
C ASP A 139 -4.98 -27.14 -8.81
N ILE A 140 -3.86 -27.40 -8.13
CA ILE A 140 -3.20 -26.44 -7.23
C ILE A 140 -2.67 -25.20 -7.97
N ARG A 141 -2.55 -25.25 -9.31
CA ARG A 141 -2.06 -24.18 -10.17
C ARG A 141 -3.16 -23.51 -10.99
N ALA A 142 -4.43 -23.88 -10.78
CA ALA A 142 -5.54 -23.21 -11.41
C ALA A 142 -5.44 -21.70 -11.14
N LYS A 143 -5.68 -20.88 -12.15
CA LYS A 143 -5.71 -19.42 -12.06
C LYS A 143 -7.11 -18.89 -12.33
N ASP A 144 -7.55 -17.91 -11.56
CA ASP A 144 -8.77 -17.16 -11.82
C ASP A 144 -8.55 -16.14 -12.96
N GLU A 145 -9.57 -15.32 -13.25
CA GLU A 145 -9.51 -14.29 -14.30
C GLU A 145 -8.48 -13.17 -14.00
N GLN A 146 -8.06 -13.02 -12.74
CA GLN A 146 -7.00 -12.10 -12.32
C GLN A 146 -5.61 -12.75 -12.32
N GLY A 147 -5.52 -14.03 -12.69
CA GLY A 147 -4.27 -14.78 -12.67
C GLY A 147 -3.85 -15.26 -11.27
N LEU A 148 -4.70 -15.10 -10.25
CA LEU A 148 -4.42 -15.56 -8.88
C LEU A 148 -4.70 -17.06 -8.78
N ASN A 149 -3.78 -17.79 -8.14
CA ASN A 149 -3.91 -19.21 -7.85
C ASN A 149 -4.27 -19.46 -6.38
N PRO A 150 -4.61 -20.70 -5.97
CA PRO A 150 -4.87 -21.01 -4.56
C PRO A 150 -3.79 -20.52 -3.59
N PHE A 151 -2.52 -20.57 -4.00
CA PHE A 151 -1.40 -20.12 -3.18
C PHE A 151 -1.41 -18.60 -2.95
N ALA A 152 -1.72 -17.80 -3.98
CA ALA A 152 -1.88 -16.36 -3.88
C ALA A 152 -2.97 -15.98 -2.86
N TYR A 153 -4.12 -16.68 -2.88
CA TYR A 153 -5.19 -16.50 -1.90
C TYR A 153 -4.80 -16.92 -0.48
N ALA A 154 -4.02 -17.99 -0.32
CA ALA A 154 -3.52 -18.41 0.99
C ALA A 154 -2.53 -17.40 1.57
N LEU A 155 -1.65 -16.83 0.74
CA LEU A 155 -0.68 -15.81 1.14
C LEU A 155 -1.35 -14.49 1.51
N SER A 156 -2.33 -14.03 0.72
CA SER A 156 -3.07 -12.77 0.99
C SER A 156 -3.87 -12.81 2.29
N MET A 157 -4.23 -14.00 2.76
CA MET A 157 -4.98 -14.21 4.00
C MET A 157 -4.12 -14.67 5.17
N ASN A 158 -2.79 -14.71 5.00
CA ASN A 158 -1.85 -15.23 5.98
C ASN A 158 -2.24 -16.64 6.50
N SER A 159 -2.78 -17.48 5.62
CA SER A 159 -3.29 -18.82 5.93
C SER A 159 -2.16 -19.84 6.01
N ILE A 160 -1.36 -19.75 7.08
CA ILE A 160 -0.13 -20.56 7.30
C ILE A 160 -0.33 -22.05 7.05
N GLY A 161 -1.44 -22.62 7.56
CA GLY A 161 -1.74 -24.05 7.40
C GLY A 161 -1.93 -24.46 5.94
N VAL A 162 -2.72 -23.67 5.18
CA VAL A 162 -2.96 -23.91 3.76
C VAL A 162 -1.69 -23.69 2.93
N VAL A 163 -0.91 -22.65 3.23
CA VAL A 163 0.41 -22.43 2.58
C VAL A 163 1.30 -23.66 2.73
N LYS A 164 1.41 -24.23 3.94
CA LYS A 164 2.19 -25.47 4.16
C LYS A 164 1.67 -26.64 3.34
N ILE A 165 0.35 -26.84 3.28
CA ILE A 165 -0.27 -27.91 2.50
C ILE A 165 0.07 -27.76 1.02
N LEU A 166 -0.07 -26.55 0.46
CA LEU A 166 0.19 -26.30 -0.95
C LEU A 166 1.69 -26.47 -1.28
N LEU A 167 2.60 -25.95 -0.46
CA LEU A 167 4.05 -26.13 -0.63
C LEU A 167 4.44 -27.62 -0.61
N ASN A 168 3.85 -28.40 0.30
CA ASN A 168 4.08 -29.85 0.38
C ASN A 168 3.56 -30.60 -0.85
N ASN A 169 2.63 -30.02 -1.61
CA ASN A 169 2.13 -30.55 -2.88
C ASN A 169 2.87 -29.96 -4.11
N GLY A 170 3.99 -29.27 -3.88
CA GLY A 170 4.94 -28.89 -4.91
C GLY A 170 4.65 -27.57 -5.62
N ILE A 171 3.77 -26.71 -5.09
CA ILE A 171 3.74 -25.31 -5.52
C ILE A 171 4.97 -24.58 -4.99
N LYS A 172 5.43 -23.55 -5.71
CA LYS A 172 6.56 -22.69 -5.32
C LYS A 172 6.13 -21.25 -5.08
N PHE A 173 6.90 -20.53 -4.25
CA PHE A 173 6.64 -19.11 -3.98
C PHE A 173 6.69 -18.23 -5.23
N GLU A 174 7.54 -18.57 -6.19
CA GLU A 174 7.62 -17.87 -7.48
C GLU A 174 6.35 -17.98 -8.33
N GLU A 175 5.49 -18.97 -8.06
CA GLU A 175 4.23 -19.16 -8.77
C GLU A 175 3.13 -18.20 -8.31
N ALA A 176 3.35 -17.41 -7.25
CA ALA A 176 2.43 -16.38 -6.75
C ALA A 176 3.11 -15.00 -6.70
N LYS A 177 3.59 -14.49 -7.84
CA LYS A 177 4.26 -13.19 -7.94
C LYS A 177 3.43 -12.02 -7.39
N VAL A 178 2.12 -12.02 -7.65
CA VAL A 178 1.20 -10.93 -7.33
C VAL A 178 0.02 -11.48 -6.53
N ILE A 179 -0.43 -10.70 -5.55
CA ILE A 179 -1.63 -10.98 -4.76
C ILE A 179 -2.51 -9.72 -4.67
N GLN A 180 -3.64 -9.80 -3.96
CA GLN A 180 -4.49 -8.65 -3.64
C GLN A 180 -4.48 -8.37 -2.13
N TYR A 181 -4.76 -7.11 -1.74
CA TYR A 181 -4.93 -6.74 -0.34
C TYR A 181 -6.25 -7.27 0.24
N TYR A 182 -6.16 -8.30 1.08
CA TYR A 182 -7.31 -8.85 1.80
C TYR A 182 -7.27 -8.64 3.32
N LEU A 183 -6.08 -8.64 3.95
CA LEU A 183 -5.99 -8.29 5.36
C LEU A 183 -6.35 -6.81 5.60
N THR A 184 -7.33 -6.61 6.48
CA THR A 184 -7.91 -5.31 6.87
C THR A 184 -7.19 -4.72 8.09
N ASN A 185 -6.64 -5.58 8.95
CA ASN A 185 -5.93 -5.18 10.16
C ASN A 185 -4.41 -5.32 9.97
N LEU A 186 -3.81 -4.35 9.29
CA LEU A 186 -2.37 -4.25 9.13
C LEU A 186 -1.84 -3.15 10.07
N PRO A 187 -1.15 -3.51 11.16
CA PRO A 187 -0.60 -2.55 12.10
C PRO A 187 0.36 -1.59 11.38
N ASN A 188 0.00 -0.32 11.34
CA ASN A 188 0.80 0.74 10.76
C ASN A 188 0.57 2.01 11.58
N TYR A 189 1.64 2.77 11.88
CA TYR A 189 1.55 3.96 12.72
C TYR A 189 0.58 5.04 12.19
N TYR A 190 0.29 5.08 10.88
CA TYR A 190 -0.72 5.99 10.32
C TYR A 190 -2.18 5.60 10.67
N ASN A 191 -2.40 4.36 11.12
CA ASN A 191 -3.72 3.77 11.32
C ASN A 191 -4.08 3.61 12.80
N ILE A 192 -3.59 4.48 13.68
CA ILE A 192 -3.95 4.44 15.10
C ILE A 192 -5.46 4.67 15.27
N GLU A 193 -6.13 3.74 15.95
CA GLU A 193 -7.53 3.88 16.32
C GLU A 193 -7.67 4.44 17.73
N LYS A 194 -6.84 3.95 18.65
CA LYS A 194 -6.93 4.23 20.09
C LYS A 194 -5.58 4.04 20.76
N LEU A 195 -5.29 4.87 21.75
CA LEU A 195 -4.12 4.75 22.62
C LEU A 195 -4.55 4.50 24.06
N ILE A 196 -3.83 3.60 24.73
CA ILE A 196 -3.94 3.38 26.17
C ILE A 196 -2.59 3.75 26.79
N VAL A 197 -2.59 4.76 27.65
CA VAL A 197 -1.40 5.31 28.29
C VAL A 197 -1.40 4.90 29.76
N ASP A 198 -0.44 4.08 30.16
CA ASP A 198 -0.17 3.68 31.54
C ASP A 198 1.23 4.17 31.95
N GLY A 199 1.28 5.35 32.57
CA GLY A 199 2.53 6.03 32.91
C GLY A 199 3.41 6.30 31.67
N ASP A 200 4.46 5.48 31.52
CA ASP A 200 5.39 5.54 30.38
C ASP A 200 5.07 4.56 29.26
N ASN A 201 4.20 3.59 29.51
CA ASN A 201 3.79 2.60 28.52
C ASN A 201 2.65 3.17 27.66
N VAL A 202 2.82 3.12 26.35
CA VAL A 202 1.78 3.47 25.37
C VAL A 202 1.43 2.21 24.60
N ASN A 203 0.25 1.67 24.85
CA ASN A 203 -0.32 0.59 24.05
C ASN A 203 -1.11 1.20 22.89
N ILE A 204 -0.80 0.77 21.68
CA ILE A 204 -1.36 1.28 20.44
C ILE A 204 -2.36 0.25 19.89
N ILE A 205 -3.60 0.67 19.73
CA ILE A 205 -4.64 -0.11 19.05
C ILE A 205 -4.83 0.50 17.67
N TYR A 206 -4.64 -0.33 16.64
CA TYR A 206 -4.78 0.06 15.24
C TYR A 206 -6.19 -0.17 14.74
N LYS A 207 -6.60 0.59 13.73
CA LYS A 207 -7.90 0.44 13.07
C LYS A 207 -7.95 -0.91 12.38
N ASP A 208 -9.09 -1.58 12.50
CA ASP A 208 -9.49 -2.56 11.50
C ASP A 208 -9.94 -1.77 10.27
N ILE A 209 -9.10 -1.71 9.23
CA ILE A 209 -9.46 -1.07 7.98
C ILE A 209 -10.33 -2.08 7.23
N GLU A 210 -11.61 -2.13 7.56
CA GLU A 210 -12.57 -2.82 6.70
C GLU A 210 -12.50 -2.17 5.31
N PHE A 211 -11.78 -2.81 4.38
CA PHE A 211 -11.99 -2.55 2.97
C PHE A 211 -13.43 -2.97 2.72
N ASN A 212 -14.29 -1.99 2.51
CA ASN A 212 -15.65 -2.24 2.07
C ASN A 212 -15.53 -3.13 0.83
N HIS A 213 -15.89 -4.42 0.96
CA HIS A 213 -15.83 -5.48 -0.07
C HIS A 213 -16.64 -5.17 -1.34
N ASN A 214 -17.17 -3.95 -1.40
CA ASN A 214 -17.94 -3.35 -2.46
C ASN A 214 -17.08 -2.54 -3.45
N HIS A 215 -15.76 -2.50 -3.28
CA HIS A 215 -14.83 -1.77 -4.14
C HIS A 215 -13.59 -2.60 -4.50
N SER A 216 -12.95 -2.17 -5.58
CA SER A 216 -11.58 -2.47 -6.00
C SER A 216 -10.62 -2.91 -4.90
N LYS A 217 -9.84 -3.97 -5.18
CA LYS A 217 -8.64 -4.32 -4.42
C LYS A 217 -7.42 -4.20 -5.33
N PRO A 218 -6.44 -3.33 -5.00
CA PRO A 218 -5.24 -3.19 -5.81
C PRO A 218 -4.40 -4.47 -5.74
N ALA A 219 -3.76 -4.79 -6.86
CA ALA A 219 -2.73 -5.80 -6.94
C ALA A 219 -1.47 -5.33 -6.21
N VAL A 220 -0.72 -6.25 -5.61
CA VAL A 220 0.53 -5.95 -4.91
C VAL A 220 1.55 -7.05 -5.12
N TYR A 221 2.82 -6.66 -5.14
CA TYR A 221 3.92 -7.61 -5.12
C TYR A 221 3.88 -8.44 -3.84
N VAL A 222 3.88 -9.77 -3.99
CA VAL A 222 3.66 -10.69 -2.87
C VAL A 222 4.64 -10.46 -1.72
N PHE A 223 5.91 -10.24 -2.00
CA PHE A 223 6.91 -10.17 -0.93
C PHE A 223 6.91 -8.81 -0.23
N ASP A 224 6.62 -7.73 -0.95
CA ASP A 224 6.34 -6.42 -0.36
C ASP A 224 5.15 -6.51 0.59
N TYR A 225 4.07 -7.19 0.18
CA TYR A 225 2.93 -7.46 1.05
C TYR A 225 3.31 -8.25 2.31
N LEU A 226 4.14 -9.29 2.20
CA LEU A 226 4.59 -10.06 3.38
C LEU A 226 5.38 -9.19 4.35
N VAL A 227 6.21 -8.26 3.86
CA VAL A 227 6.95 -7.30 4.69
C VAL A 227 6.00 -6.30 5.33
N TYR A 228 5.17 -5.62 4.53
CA TYR A 228 4.24 -4.60 4.99
C TYR A 228 3.22 -5.15 6.00
N SER A 229 2.75 -6.38 5.81
CA SER A 229 1.85 -7.06 6.76
C SER A 229 2.56 -7.68 7.96
N ASN A 230 3.89 -7.58 8.04
CA ASN A 230 4.75 -8.24 9.02
C ASN A 230 4.48 -9.75 9.14
N SER A 231 4.22 -10.41 8.01
CA SER A 231 3.95 -11.85 7.91
C SER A 231 5.24 -12.68 8.00
N TYR A 232 5.94 -12.58 9.13
CA TYR A 232 7.27 -13.16 9.35
C TYR A 232 7.36 -14.65 9.02
N GLU A 233 6.38 -15.46 9.44
CA GLU A 233 6.42 -16.90 9.18
C GLU A 233 6.27 -17.23 7.69
N LEU A 234 5.46 -16.47 6.94
CA LEU A 234 5.36 -16.63 5.48
C LEU A 234 6.64 -16.20 4.77
N ALA A 235 7.22 -15.05 5.15
CA ALA A 235 8.50 -14.60 4.58
C ALA A 235 9.62 -15.62 4.85
N LYS A 236 9.64 -16.20 6.04
CA LYS A 236 10.58 -17.28 6.40
C LYS A 236 10.34 -18.54 5.59
N MET A 237 9.09 -18.90 5.31
CA MET A 237 8.76 -20.02 4.41
C MET A 237 9.22 -19.74 2.98
N ALA A 238 9.11 -18.51 2.48
CA ALA A 238 9.58 -18.13 1.16
C ALA A 238 11.08 -18.38 1.01
N PHE A 239 11.89 -17.90 1.97
CA PHE A 239 13.34 -18.15 1.94
C PHE A 239 13.69 -19.64 2.04
N ARG A 240 12.95 -20.41 2.84
CA ARG A 240 13.12 -21.87 2.93
C ARG A 240 12.79 -22.60 1.62
N ASP A 241 11.83 -22.09 0.85
CA ASP A 241 11.50 -22.60 -0.48
C ASP A 241 12.54 -22.21 -1.54
N GLY A 242 13.51 -21.36 -1.18
CA GLY A 242 14.54 -20.85 -2.08
C GLY A 242 14.13 -19.59 -2.85
N TYR A 243 13.02 -18.96 -2.46
CA TYR A 243 12.53 -17.74 -3.09
C TYR A 243 13.51 -16.58 -2.88
N LYS A 244 13.80 -15.87 -3.97
CA LYS A 244 14.61 -14.65 -3.96
C LYS A 244 13.71 -13.48 -4.32
N PRO A 245 13.41 -12.57 -3.38
CA PRO A 245 12.54 -11.46 -3.67
C PRO A 245 13.21 -10.45 -4.60
N TYR A 246 12.39 -9.77 -5.41
CA TYR A 246 12.85 -8.64 -6.22
C TYR A 246 13.24 -7.48 -5.32
N THR A 247 14.30 -6.77 -5.72
CA THR A 247 14.82 -5.62 -4.96
C THR A 247 13.84 -4.47 -4.89
N TYR A 248 13.22 -4.15 -6.02
CA TYR A 248 12.39 -2.97 -6.20
C TYR A 248 11.00 -3.36 -6.67
N ASN A 249 10.00 -2.62 -6.19
CA ASN A 249 8.64 -2.75 -6.65
C ASN A 249 7.92 -1.39 -6.71
N TYR A 250 6.95 -1.30 -7.62
CA TYR A 250 6.15 -0.10 -7.82
C TYR A 250 4.79 -0.48 -8.43
N ILE A 251 3.74 0.25 -8.06
CA ILE A 251 2.45 0.15 -8.72
C ILE A 251 2.34 1.37 -9.64
N ASN A 252 2.30 1.13 -10.94
CA ASN A 252 2.24 2.20 -11.93
C ASN A 252 0.87 2.88 -11.98
N GLU A 253 0.77 3.95 -12.77
CA GLU A 253 -0.46 4.71 -12.98
C GLU A 253 -1.64 3.88 -13.56
N TYR A 254 -1.36 2.67 -14.04
CA TYR A 254 -2.33 1.72 -14.56
C TYR A 254 -2.70 0.62 -13.54
N ASP A 255 -2.33 0.77 -12.26
CA ASP A 255 -2.51 -0.23 -11.19
C ASP A 255 -1.76 -1.56 -11.44
N GLN A 256 -0.73 -1.55 -12.29
CA GLN A 256 0.07 -2.74 -12.58
C GLN A 256 1.27 -2.81 -11.64
N VAL A 257 1.56 -4.01 -11.17
CA VAL A 257 2.68 -4.29 -10.27
C VAL A 257 3.95 -4.52 -11.09
N GLU A 258 4.83 -3.52 -11.07
CA GLU A 258 6.19 -3.59 -11.60
C GLU A 258 7.16 -4.08 -10.52
N VAL A 259 8.04 -5.01 -10.88
CA VAL A 259 9.09 -5.52 -9.98
C VAL A 259 10.37 -5.77 -10.74
N GLY A 260 11.51 -5.57 -10.07
CA GLY A 260 12.80 -5.83 -10.67
C GLY A 260 13.97 -5.73 -9.70
N ASN A 261 15.16 -5.97 -10.24
CA ASN A 261 16.40 -5.95 -9.46
C ASN A 261 17.25 -4.70 -9.74
N SER A 262 16.91 -3.97 -10.80
CA SER A 262 17.40 -2.62 -11.12
C SER A 262 16.25 -1.63 -11.05
N ILE A 263 16.54 -0.37 -10.72
CA ILE A 263 15.52 0.70 -10.73
C ILE A 263 14.94 0.91 -12.15
N SER A 264 15.76 0.65 -13.18
CA SER A 264 15.35 0.70 -14.59
C SER A 264 14.41 -0.42 -15.02
N ASP A 265 14.21 -1.43 -14.17
CA ASP A 265 13.25 -2.50 -14.44
C ASP A 265 11.83 -2.07 -14.09
N ILE A 266 11.67 -1.08 -13.19
CA ILE A 266 10.38 -0.59 -12.71
C ILE A 266 10.07 0.86 -13.12
N PHE A 267 11.08 1.61 -13.57
CA PHE A 267 10.93 2.96 -14.09
C PHE A 267 11.58 3.10 -15.46
N THR A 268 10.89 3.80 -16.35
CA THR A 268 11.49 4.23 -17.61
C THR A 268 12.53 5.32 -17.35
N LYS A 269 13.37 5.57 -18.35
CA LYS A 269 14.31 6.69 -18.28
C LYS A 269 13.60 8.04 -18.11
N GLU A 270 12.45 8.20 -18.76
CA GLU A 270 11.63 9.42 -18.67
C GLU A 270 11.09 9.60 -17.25
N ASP A 271 10.57 8.55 -16.62
CA ASP A 271 10.11 8.60 -15.21
C ASP A 271 11.22 9.03 -14.26
N ILE A 272 12.43 8.50 -14.46
CA ILE A 272 13.61 8.86 -13.67
C ILE A 272 13.98 10.32 -13.91
N ASP A 273 14.06 10.74 -15.17
CA ASP A 273 14.42 12.12 -15.52
C ASP A 273 13.40 13.12 -14.93
N ASP A 274 12.10 12.81 -14.98
CA ASP A 274 11.02 13.61 -14.39
C ASP A 274 11.12 13.68 -12.87
N HIS A 275 11.36 12.55 -12.19
CA HIS A 275 11.63 12.54 -10.75
C HIS A 275 12.80 13.46 -10.39
N MET A 276 13.87 13.44 -11.20
CA MET A 276 15.06 14.26 -10.97
C MET A 276 14.80 15.75 -11.27
N ILE A 277 13.93 16.08 -12.23
CA ILE A 277 13.50 17.46 -12.49
C ILE A 277 12.66 18.00 -11.32
N LEU A 278 11.67 17.24 -10.86
CA LEU A 278 10.82 17.61 -9.72
C LEU A 278 11.65 17.81 -8.46
N ALA A 279 12.59 16.89 -8.23
CA ALA A 279 13.58 17.04 -7.17
C ALA A 279 14.25 18.41 -7.32
N LYS A 280 14.89 18.72 -8.47
CA LYS A 280 15.63 19.98 -8.71
C LYS A 280 14.80 21.23 -8.42
N GLN A 281 13.51 21.20 -8.73
CA GLN A 281 12.60 22.32 -8.55
C GLN A 281 12.22 22.58 -7.08
N SER A 282 12.30 21.56 -6.21
CA SER A 282 11.86 21.65 -4.81
C SER A 282 12.70 22.59 -3.94
N LYS A 283 13.86 23.06 -4.41
CA LYS A 283 14.79 23.99 -3.70
C LYS A 283 15.11 23.60 -2.25
N ARG A 284 14.96 22.35 -1.83
CA ARG A 284 15.64 21.86 -0.62
C ARG A 284 17.13 22.00 -0.88
N ASP A 285 17.89 22.58 0.04
CA ASP A 285 19.25 23.16 -0.12
C ASP A 285 20.39 22.24 -0.63
N MET A 286 20.13 21.11 -1.31
CA MET A 286 21.17 20.16 -1.71
C MET A 286 20.73 19.33 -2.93
N PHE A 287 21.11 19.76 -4.14
CA PHE A 287 20.95 18.93 -5.33
C PHE A 287 22.17 18.05 -5.57
N ASP A 288 22.19 16.90 -4.91
CA ASP A 288 23.03 15.77 -5.31
C ASP A 288 22.14 14.76 -6.05
N TYR A 289 22.39 14.62 -7.36
CA TYR A 289 21.66 13.68 -8.22
C TYR A 289 21.81 12.24 -7.72
N ASN A 290 23.00 11.88 -7.24
CA ASN A 290 23.27 10.51 -6.77
C ASN A 290 22.46 10.22 -5.51
N LEU A 291 22.42 11.18 -4.58
CA LEU A 291 21.60 11.05 -3.37
C LEU A 291 20.10 10.95 -3.69
N SER A 292 19.59 11.73 -4.65
CA SER A 292 18.19 11.63 -5.09
C SER A 292 17.88 10.25 -5.70
N MET A 293 18.82 9.69 -6.47
CA MET A 293 18.69 8.34 -7.00
C MET A 293 18.73 7.26 -5.91
N ASP A 294 19.55 7.43 -4.88
CA ASP A 294 19.61 6.52 -3.75
C ASP A 294 18.34 6.58 -2.88
N GLU A 295 17.80 7.78 -2.66
CA GLU A 295 16.48 7.97 -2.03
C GLU A 295 15.37 7.28 -2.85
N LEU A 296 15.36 7.45 -4.18
CA LEU A 296 14.39 6.78 -5.06
C LEU A 296 14.48 5.26 -4.92
N LYS A 297 15.68 4.68 -5.07
CA LYS A 297 15.89 3.23 -4.92
C LYS A 297 15.41 2.73 -3.56
N TYR A 298 15.80 3.41 -2.49
CA TYR A 298 15.44 3.02 -1.13
C TYR A 298 13.93 3.04 -0.91
N ASN A 299 13.22 4.07 -1.41
CA ASN A 299 11.78 4.21 -1.28
C ASN A 299 10.98 3.09 -1.95
N HIS A 300 11.54 2.45 -2.99
CA HIS A 300 10.93 1.32 -3.69
C HIS A 300 11.46 -0.04 -3.23
N SER A 301 12.28 -0.07 -2.17
CA SER A 301 12.84 -1.29 -1.61
C SER A 301 11.93 -1.94 -0.57
N LEU A 302 12.19 -3.21 -0.29
CA LEU A 302 11.55 -3.96 0.79
C LEU A 302 11.91 -3.46 2.21
N TYR A 303 12.87 -2.56 2.35
CA TYR A 303 13.22 -1.99 3.66
C TYR A 303 12.33 -0.81 4.03
N LYS A 304 11.79 -0.09 3.05
CA LYS A 304 10.99 1.11 3.29
C LYS A 304 9.74 0.86 4.15
N PRO A 305 8.94 -0.21 3.92
CA PRO A 305 7.78 -0.50 4.77
C PRO A 305 8.11 -0.67 6.26
N LEU A 306 9.34 -1.11 6.59
CA LEU A 306 9.77 -1.36 7.97
C LEU A 306 9.85 -0.08 8.81
N GLU A 307 9.85 1.09 8.20
CA GLU A 307 9.82 2.38 8.92
C GLU A 307 8.46 2.68 9.56
N ASP A 308 7.38 2.02 9.15
CA ASP A 308 6.02 2.40 9.55
C ASP A 308 5.24 1.29 10.28
N ILE A 309 5.80 0.08 10.36
CA ILE A 309 5.15 -1.08 10.98
C ILE A 309 5.70 -1.36 12.38
N PRO A 310 4.88 -1.76 13.36
CA PRO A 310 5.35 -2.17 14.67
C PRO A 310 5.99 -3.56 14.65
N ASN A 311 6.90 -3.80 15.60
CA ASN A 311 7.65 -5.06 15.74
C ASN A 311 8.36 -5.45 14.44
N HIS A 312 9.00 -4.49 13.78
CA HIS A 312 9.66 -4.66 12.47
C HIS A 312 10.96 -5.46 12.56
N GLU A 313 11.57 -5.57 13.74
CA GLU A 313 12.91 -6.12 13.92
C GLU A 313 13.08 -7.58 13.46
N PRO A 314 12.14 -8.52 13.71
CA PRO A 314 12.25 -9.89 13.20
C PRO A 314 12.27 -9.94 11.68
N MET A 315 11.42 -9.16 11.00
CA MET A 315 11.39 -9.07 9.55
C MET A 315 12.67 -8.42 9.02
N LEU A 316 13.12 -7.32 9.64
CA LEU A 316 14.38 -6.65 9.30
C LEU A 316 15.57 -7.61 9.36
N ASN A 317 15.72 -8.34 10.48
CA ASN A 317 16.80 -9.31 10.62
C ASN A 317 16.68 -10.42 9.57
N LEU A 318 15.47 -10.90 9.29
CA LEU A 318 15.24 -11.92 8.27
C LEU A 318 15.73 -11.47 6.88
N LEU A 319 15.43 -10.23 6.47
CA LEU A 319 15.90 -9.68 5.19
C LEU A 319 17.44 -9.55 5.16
N LEU A 320 18.03 -9.05 6.24
CA LEU A 320 19.48 -8.87 6.35
C LEU A 320 20.23 -10.22 6.35
N ASP A 321 19.75 -11.21 7.10
CA ASP A 321 20.35 -12.55 7.21
C ASP A 321 20.35 -13.29 5.86
N HIS A 322 19.42 -12.97 4.97
CA HIS A 322 19.31 -13.54 3.62
C HIS A 322 19.91 -12.63 2.53
N ASN A 323 20.62 -11.55 2.91
CA ASN A 323 21.25 -10.60 1.99
C ASN A 323 20.28 -10.03 0.94
N VAL A 324 19.05 -9.70 1.34
CA VAL A 324 18.09 -9.04 0.46
C VAL A 324 18.66 -7.69 0.03
N SER A 325 18.57 -7.40 -1.28
CA SER A 325 19.06 -6.16 -1.87
C SER A 325 18.13 -4.98 -1.58
N GLY A 326 18.60 -3.75 -1.84
CA GLY A 326 17.80 -2.53 -1.63
C GLY A 326 18.02 -1.87 -0.28
N GLN A 327 19.04 -2.29 0.47
CA GLN A 327 19.54 -1.57 1.65
C GLN A 327 19.97 -0.14 1.27
N PRO A 328 19.82 0.84 2.19
CA PRO A 328 20.28 2.21 1.98
C PRO A 328 21.78 2.26 1.68
N SER A 329 22.20 3.15 0.77
CA SER A 329 23.61 3.37 0.46
C SER A 329 24.35 4.05 1.62
N GLU A 330 25.69 3.97 1.62
CA GLU A 330 26.52 4.68 2.61
C GLU A 330 26.30 6.20 2.58
N GLU A 331 26.09 6.77 1.39
CA GLU A 331 25.79 8.19 1.19
C GLU A 331 24.44 8.56 1.81
N LEU A 332 23.41 7.73 1.59
CA LEU A 332 22.09 7.93 2.18
C LEU A 332 22.13 7.79 3.71
N LEU A 333 22.83 6.78 4.24
CA LEU A 333 23.02 6.60 5.68
C LEU A 333 23.69 7.82 6.31
N LYS A 334 24.73 8.36 5.68
CA LYS A 334 25.41 9.57 6.16
C LYS A 334 24.47 10.77 6.14
N LYS A 335 23.74 10.98 5.03
CA LYS A 335 22.86 12.13 4.91
C LYS A 335 21.69 12.09 5.88
N GLU A 336 21.08 10.94 6.08
CA GLU A 336 20.01 10.77 7.05
C GLU A 336 20.51 10.95 8.49
N TYR A 337 21.77 10.58 8.77
CA TYR A 337 22.41 10.85 10.06
C TYR A 337 22.61 12.36 10.27
N GLU A 338 23.09 13.09 9.26
CA GLU A 338 23.20 14.56 9.33
C GLU A 338 21.83 15.19 9.62
N ARG A 339 20.78 14.81 8.88
CA ARG A 339 19.40 15.28 9.11
C ARG A 339 18.92 14.96 10.53
N CYS A 340 19.23 13.76 11.03
CA CYS A 340 18.92 13.34 12.38
C CYS A 340 19.64 14.19 13.44
N TYR A 341 20.94 14.42 13.28
CA TYR A 341 21.75 15.26 14.16
C TYR A 341 21.26 16.71 14.17
N GLU A 342 20.96 17.28 13.00
CA GLU A 342 20.38 18.63 12.87
C GLU A 342 19.04 18.74 13.59
N ASN A 343 18.14 17.77 13.39
CA ASN A 343 16.85 17.73 14.08
C ASN A 343 17.01 17.65 15.60
N ARG A 344 17.98 16.87 16.08
CA ARG A 344 18.34 16.81 17.50
C ARG A 344 18.83 18.16 18.03
N VAL A 345 19.76 18.80 17.33
CA VAL A 345 20.30 20.12 17.72
C VAL A 345 19.20 21.18 17.74
N ASN A 346 18.36 21.21 16.71
CA ASN A 346 17.24 22.14 16.63
C ASN A 346 16.22 21.88 17.74
N PHE A 347 15.89 20.62 18.02
CA PHE A 347 15.02 20.27 19.14
C PHE A 347 15.58 20.77 20.49
N ILE A 348 16.88 20.59 20.74
CA ILE A 348 17.54 21.07 21.97
C ILE A 348 17.51 22.60 22.04
N LYS A 349 17.74 23.30 20.92
CA LYS A 349 17.71 24.77 20.83
C LYS A 349 16.30 25.32 21.03
N ASP A 350 15.31 24.77 20.33
CA ASP A 350 13.91 25.19 20.43
C ASP A 350 13.35 24.93 21.85
N ASP A 351 13.72 23.79 22.48
CA ASP A 351 13.37 23.49 23.88
C ASP A 351 14.00 24.50 24.87
N TYR A 352 15.24 24.92 24.62
CA TYR A 352 15.92 25.98 25.39
C TYR A 352 15.22 27.33 25.23
N ASP A 353 14.87 27.73 24.00
CA ASP A 353 14.23 29.00 23.71
C ASP A 353 12.77 29.07 24.20
N LEU A 354 12.02 27.95 24.18
CA LEU A 354 10.65 27.91 24.70
C LEU A 354 10.60 28.03 26.23
N TYR A 355 11.59 27.47 26.93
CA TYR A 355 11.72 27.53 28.39
C TYR A 355 12.28 28.89 28.85
N TYR A 356 13.43 29.31 28.31
CA TYR A 356 14.08 30.57 28.71
C TYR A 356 13.44 31.82 28.08
N GLY A 357 12.92 31.73 26.87
CA GLY A 357 12.23 32.83 26.20
C GLY A 357 10.95 33.24 26.92
N ASN A 358 10.11 32.27 27.33
CA ASN A 358 8.93 32.55 28.15
C ASN A 358 9.31 33.08 29.54
N PHE A 359 10.32 32.49 30.19
CA PHE A 359 10.79 32.95 31.49
C PHE A 359 11.32 34.41 31.44
N MET A 360 12.17 34.72 30.46
CA MET A 360 12.76 36.06 30.28
C MET A 360 11.76 37.10 29.78
N ALA A 361 10.76 36.71 28.98
CA ALA A 361 9.68 37.60 28.55
C ALA A 361 8.78 37.97 29.75
N ILE A 362 8.52 37.03 30.66
CA ILE A 362 7.74 37.26 31.89
C ILE A 362 8.53 38.14 32.88
N GLU A 363 9.81 37.89 33.11
CA GLU A 363 10.64 38.73 33.98
C GLU A 363 10.72 40.18 33.44
N ARG A 364 10.84 40.37 32.12
CA ARG A 364 10.72 41.70 31.51
C ARG A 364 9.33 42.30 31.69
N LEU A 365 8.25 41.53 31.51
CA LEU A 365 6.88 42.04 31.69
C LEU A 365 6.60 42.44 33.16
N LYS A 366 7.08 41.69 34.15
CA LYS A 366 7.03 42.03 35.59
C LYS A 366 7.81 43.32 35.89
N GLN A 367 8.91 43.55 35.19
CA GLN A 367 9.74 44.74 35.36
C GLN A 367 9.12 46.00 34.74
N TYR A 368 8.34 45.87 33.66
CA TYR A 368 7.79 47.00 32.89
C TYR A 368 6.30 47.31 33.13
N ARG A 369 5.46 46.32 33.44
CA ARG A 369 4.03 46.53 33.75
C ARG A 369 3.74 45.88 35.11
N LYS A 370 3.32 46.67 36.10
CA LYS A 370 2.84 46.19 37.41
C LYS A 370 1.49 45.45 37.30
N GLU A 371 1.30 44.61 36.29
CA GLU A 371 0.11 43.79 36.10
C GLU A 371 0.51 42.35 35.81
N GLU A 372 -0.14 41.42 36.52
CA GLU A 372 0.04 39.99 36.35
C GLU A 372 -0.38 39.56 34.94
N SER A 373 0.59 39.13 34.14
CA SER A 373 0.36 38.44 32.87
C SER A 373 -0.61 37.27 33.08
N LYS A 374 -1.71 37.24 32.32
CA LYS A 374 -2.68 36.13 32.26
C LYS A 374 -2.20 34.92 31.44
N ALA A 375 -0.93 34.89 31.02
CA ALA A 375 -0.39 33.69 30.39
C ALA A 375 -0.26 32.59 31.45
N ILE A 376 -1.09 31.55 31.35
CA ILE A 376 -0.97 30.38 32.21
C ILE A 376 0.32 29.66 31.79
N PRO A 377 1.34 29.56 32.67
CA PRO A 377 2.55 28.81 32.34
C PRO A 377 2.16 27.37 32.01
N ILE A 378 2.79 26.75 31.00
CA ILE A 378 2.87 25.29 30.99
C ILE A 378 3.48 24.93 32.35
N SER A 379 2.76 24.16 33.17
CA SER A 379 3.27 23.88 34.51
C SER A 379 4.63 23.19 34.38
N GLU A 380 5.57 23.46 35.29
CA GLU A 380 6.86 22.76 35.32
C GLU A 380 6.67 21.24 35.28
N LYS A 381 5.57 20.75 35.88
CA LYS A 381 5.12 19.36 35.83
C LYS A 381 4.73 18.89 34.42
N GLU A 382 4.02 19.69 33.64
CA GLU A 382 3.67 19.35 32.24
C GLU A 382 4.87 19.48 31.31
N TYR A 383 5.69 20.52 31.46
CA TYR A 383 6.93 20.68 30.69
C TYR A 383 7.90 19.52 30.95
N ASN A 384 8.13 19.16 32.22
CA ASN A 384 8.94 18.01 32.61
C ASN A 384 8.28 16.65 32.34
N ARG A 385 7.00 16.60 31.93
CA ARG A 385 6.33 15.35 31.51
C ARG A 385 6.68 14.97 30.06
N PHE A 386 6.83 15.95 29.18
CA PHE A 386 7.15 15.73 27.76
C PHE A 386 8.66 15.78 27.47
N ARG A 387 9.40 16.65 28.16
CA ARG A 387 10.85 16.88 27.98
C ARG A 387 11.73 15.62 28.07
N PRO A 388 11.59 14.73 29.08
CA PRO A 388 12.51 13.60 29.22
C PRO A 388 12.33 12.54 28.14
N LYS A 389 11.12 12.39 27.57
CA LYS A 389 10.82 11.29 26.62
C LYS A 389 11.40 11.55 25.24
N THR A 390 11.22 12.77 24.72
CA THR A 390 11.78 13.18 23.43
C THR A 390 13.29 13.37 23.54
N LEU A 391 13.79 13.96 24.63
CA LEU A 391 15.23 14.13 24.87
C LEU A 391 15.95 12.79 25.11
N LYS A 392 15.36 11.86 25.89
CA LYS A 392 15.90 10.49 26.07
C LYS A 392 16.04 9.78 24.73
N ALA A 393 15.08 9.95 23.83
CA ALA A 393 15.10 9.25 22.57
C ALA A 393 16.05 9.86 21.52
N TYR A 394 16.22 11.19 21.50
CA TYR A 394 17.34 11.83 20.79
C TYR A 394 18.71 11.53 21.41
N ASN A 395 18.77 11.05 22.66
CA ASN A 395 20.01 10.59 23.28
C ASN A 395 20.37 9.14 22.90
N GLU A 396 19.52 8.43 22.15
CA GLU A 396 19.79 7.06 21.69
C GLU A 396 20.32 7.03 20.25
N PHE A 397 20.07 8.07 19.44
CA PHE A 397 20.48 8.15 18.04
C PHE A 397 21.21 9.46 17.72
N CYS A 398 22.15 9.41 16.78
CA CYS A 398 22.78 10.58 16.16
C CYS A 398 23.45 11.56 17.15
N LEU A 399 24.33 11.04 18.00
CA LEU A 399 24.98 11.81 19.07
C LEU A 399 26.12 12.71 18.59
N ASP A 400 26.84 12.27 17.55
CA ASP A 400 28.12 12.84 17.14
C ASP A 400 27.95 13.68 15.87
N GLU A 401 28.48 14.90 15.86
CA GLU A 401 28.51 15.69 14.63
C GLU A 401 29.36 15.00 13.55
N ASN A 402 28.95 15.08 12.28
CA ASN A 402 29.67 14.51 11.13
C ASN A 402 29.85 12.98 11.13
N SER A 403 28.95 12.25 11.81
CA SER A 403 28.95 10.78 11.83
C SER A 403 27.96 10.18 10.82
N THR A 404 27.80 8.86 10.84
CA THR A 404 26.89 8.09 9.96
C THR A 404 26.26 6.94 10.73
N PHE A 405 25.09 6.46 10.28
CA PHE A 405 24.52 5.22 10.81
C PHE A 405 25.44 4.04 10.50
N LYS A 406 25.72 3.21 11.49
CA LYS A 406 26.69 2.10 11.37
C LYS A 406 26.16 0.93 10.54
N SER A 407 24.85 0.86 10.35
CA SER A 407 24.19 -0.22 9.61
C SER A 407 22.79 0.19 9.17
N THR A 408 22.26 -0.53 8.17
CA THR A 408 20.82 -0.48 7.83
C THR A 408 19.95 -0.73 9.06
N LYS A 409 20.36 -1.63 9.95
CA LYS A 409 19.61 -1.93 11.16
C LYS A 409 19.44 -0.72 12.08
N GLU A 410 20.53 0.02 12.32
CA GLU A 410 20.49 1.24 13.14
C GLU A 410 19.61 2.31 12.48
N PHE A 411 19.75 2.50 11.18
CA PHE A 411 18.97 3.46 10.41
C PHE A 411 17.47 3.15 10.42
N ILE A 412 17.07 1.92 10.10
CA ILE A 412 15.65 1.53 10.10
C ILE A 412 15.05 1.65 11.50
N ASN A 413 15.77 1.27 12.56
CA ASN A 413 15.31 1.44 13.93
C ASN A 413 15.07 2.92 14.28
N TYR A 414 15.97 3.81 13.86
CA TYR A 414 15.79 5.25 14.02
C TYR A 414 14.55 5.76 13.27
N LYS A 415 14.38 5.41 11.98
CA LYS A 415 13.23 5.85 11.16
C LYS A 415 11.91 5.33 11.72
N ASN A 416 11.87 4.06 12.11
CA ASN A 416 10.71 3.46 12.76
C ASN A 416 10.34 4.18 14.06
N TRP A 417 11.33 4.40 14.92
CA TRP A 417 11.13 5.13 16.16
C TRP A 417 10.60 6.56 15.92
N MET A 418 11.16 7.28 14.94
CA MET A 418 10.72 8.62 14.56
C MET A 418 9.26 8.62 14.08
N ASN A 419 8.90 7.72 13.17
CA ASN A 419 7.54 7.66 12.62
C ASN A 419 6.52 7.27 13.70
N LYS A 420 6.83 6.26 14.52
CA LYS A 420 6.03 5.91 15.71
C LYS A 420 5.79 7.11 16.61
N THR A 421 6.86 7.84 16.96
CA THR A 421 6.80 8.97 17.89
C THR A 421 5.97 10.11 17.30
N LYS A 422 6.17 10.43 16.02
CA LYS A 422 5.42 11.45 15.30
C LYS A 422 3.93 11.12 15.29
N GLU A 423 3.55 9.92 14.88
CA GLU A 423 2.14 9.54 14.74
C GLU A 423 1.46 9.40 16.11
N VAL A 424 2.14 8.84 17.13
CA VAL A 424 1.59 8.78 18.51
C VAL A 424 1.38 10.19 19.07
N ASN A 425 2.37 11.08 18.96
CA ASN A 425 2.25 12.44 19.47
C ASN A 425 1.18 13.25 18.72
N GLY A 426 1.14 13.13 17.39
CA GLY A 426 0.09 13.71 16.56
C GLY A 426 -1.29 13.22 16.98
N PHE A 427 -1.46 11.90 17.15
CA PHE A 427 -2.72 11.31 17.57
C PHE A 427 -3.16 11.79 18.95
N ILE A 428 -2.26 11.86 19.93
CA ILE A 428 -2.54 12.42 21.26
C ILE A 428 -2.95 13.89 21.13
N TYR A 429 -2.22 14.69 20.37
CA TYR A 429 -2.49 16.12 20.21
C TYR A 429 -3.91 16.37 19.65
N TYR A 430 -4.30 15.65 18.59
CA TYR A 430 -5.61 15.82 17.95
C TYR A 430 -6.76 15.17 18.75
N ASN A 431 -6.49 14.21 19.65
CA ASN A 431 -7.52 13.48 20.40
C ASN A 431 -7.43 13.64 21.92
N ARG A 432 -6.68 14.65 22.42
CA ARG A 432 -6.41 14.84 23.86
C ARG A 432 -7.67 14.96 24.73
N ASP A 433 -8.76 15.47 24.15
CA ASP A 433 -10.03 15.69 24.82
C ASP A 433 -11.05 14.56 24.52
N ASN A 434 -10.65 13.51 23.80
CA ASN A 434 -11.50 12.40 23.42
C ASN A 434 -11.14 11.11 24.21
N PRO A 435 -11.84 10.83 25.33
CA PRO A 435 -11.51 9.68 26.20
C PRO A 435 -11.81 8.33 25.54
N ASN A 436 -12.53 8.29 24.41
CA ASN A 436 -12.74 7.07 23.64
C ASN A 436 -11.57 6.77 22.70
N LYS A 437 -10.67 7.74 22.48
CA LYS A 437 -9.51 7.63 21.58
C LYS A 437 -8.19 7.62 22.35
N VAL A 438 -8.07 8.39 23.43
CA VAL A 438 -6.89 8.37 24.31
C VAL A 438 -7.34 8.09 25.74
N ILE A 439 -6.95 6.91 26.24
CA ILE A 439 -7.30 6.45 27.59
C ILE A 439 -6.07 6.56 28.47
N TYR A 440 -6.12 7.42 29.49
CA TYR A 440 -5.10 7.46 30.54
C TYR A 440 -5.52 6.52 31.68
N LEU A 441 -4.75 5.46 31.91
CA LEU A 441 -4.91 4.58 33.06
C LEU A 441 -4.25 5.26 34.26
N ASP A 442 -5.07 5.90 35.09
CA ASP A 442 -4.60 6.63 36.26
C ASP A 442 -4.08 5.67 37.34
N LYS A 443 -2.90 5.96 37.89
CA LYS A 443 -2.38 5.32 39.12
C LYS A 443 -3.02 5.89 40.40
N ASP A 444 -3.89 6.90 40.30
CA ASP A 444 -4.39 7.68 41.44
C ASP A 444 -5.93 7.66 41.61
N LYS A 445 -6.58 6.49 41.47
CA LYS A 445 -7.92 6.24 42.05
C LYS A 445 -7.88 5.68 43.48
N SER A 446 -6.78 5.88 44.23
CA SER A 446 -6.69 5.54 45.66
C SER A 446 -6.75 6.76 46.60
N LYS A 447 -7.14 7.94 46.11
CA LYS A 447 -7.45 9.10 46.95
C LYS A 447 -8.72 9.79 46.44
N ASN A 448 -9.86 9.29 46.90
CA ASN A 448 -11.02 10.10 47.31
C ASN A 448 -11.97 9.22 48.12
#